data_AF-A0A962K3Y1-F1
#
_entry.id   AF-A0A962K3Y1-F1
#
_cell.length_a   1.000
_cell.length_b   1.000
_cell.length_c   1.000
_cell.angle_alpha   90.00
_cell.angle_beta   90.00
_cell.angle_gamma   90.00
#
_symmetry.space_group_name_H-M   'P 1'
#
loop_
_entity.id
_entity.type
_entity.pdbx_description
1 polymer ?
#
loop_
_entity_poly.entity_id
_entity_poly.type
_entity_poly.pdbx_seq_one_letter_code
_entity_poly.pdbx_strand_id
1 'polypeptide(L)'
;MSDTNSGREHVGRIHHTLFIYQNRENQLKARDEFSSVLKIDDWQEVGEVPEGLSVLISWSSGIELVFPVIDNPAYQKHLDKFGEGFYGMVFGVEDLASSVEHIEKVTGKAPFILKETPKPVYEVFDVAKEAVVGSLGGVKVLLGEFLRKDASN
;
A
#
# COMPACT_ATOMS: atom_id res chain seq x y z
N MET A 1 -16.68 -28.32 0.45
CA MET A 1 -16.12 -27.20 -0.31
C MET A 1 -14.84 -26.85 0.42
N SER A 2 -13.70 -27.11 -0.20
CA SER A 2 -12.37 -26.93 0.40
C SER A 2 -12.10 -25.44 0.63
N ASP A 3 -11.62 -25.08 1.81
CA ASP A 3 -11.13 -23.74 2.18
C ASP A 3 -10.00 -23.31 1.24
N THR A 4 -10.33 -22.63 0.14
CA THR A 4 -9.33 -21.97 -0.73
C THR A 4 -8.99 -20.56 -0.26
N ASN A 5 -9.47 -20.18 0.94
CA ASN A 5 -9.26 -18.86 1.56
C ASN A 5 -8.16 -18.84 2.63
N SER A 6 -7.46 -19.95 2.88
CA SER A 6 -6.38 -19.97 3.86
C SER A 6 -5.21 -19.11 3.36
N GLY A 7 -5.09 -17.88 3.87
CA GLY A 7 -3.95 -16.99 3.66
C GLY A 7 -4.24 -15.68 2.92
N ARG A 8 -5.40 -15.51 2.27
CA ARG A 8 -5.74 -14.25 1.60
C ARG A 8 -6.09 -13.17 2.63
N GLU A 9 -5.44 -12.02 2.54
CA GLU A 9 -5.58 -10.97 3.55
C GLU A 9 -6.56 -9.87 3.12
N HIS A 10 -7.41 -9.46 4.08
CA HIS A 10 -8.25 -8.27 3.96
C HIS A 10 -9.13 -8.17 2.69
N VAL A 11 -9.57 -9.31 2.13
CA VAL A 11 -10.49 -9.32 0.98
C VAL A 11 -11.80 -8.58 1.33
N GLY A 12 -12.20 -7.65 0.47
CA GLY A 12 -13.43 -6.86 0.63
C GLY A 12 -13.36 -5.77 1.71
N ARG A 13 -12.16 -5.40 2.17
CA ARG A 13 -11.94 -4.32 3.14
C ARG A 13 -10.61 -3.61 2.87
N ILE A 14 -10.33 -2.54 3.62
CA ILE A 14 -9.04 -1.86 3.58
C ILE A 14 -7.96 -2.83 4.09
N HIS A 15 -6.88 -2.99 3.31
CA HIS A 15 -5.71 -3.77 3.68
C HIS A 15 -4.73 -2.92 4.46
N HIS A 16 -4.28 -1.80 3.88
CA HIS A 16 -3.46 -0.82 4.59
C HIS A 16 -3.71 0.60 4.07
N THR A 17 -3.28 1.59 4.84
CA THR A 17 -3.36 3.02 4.52
C THR A 17 -1.96 3.59 4.33
N LEU A 18 -1.83 4.54 3.40
CA LEU A 18 -0.57 5.15 3.03
C LEU A 18 -0.54 6.59 3.52
N PHE A 19 0.54 6.96 4.19
CA PHE A 19 0.84 8.33 4.60
C PHE A 19 2.12 8.80 3.91
N ILE A 20 2.09 9.97 3.29
CA ILE A 20 3.22 10.54 2.57
C ILE A 20 3.87 11.69 3.35
N TYR A 21 5.19 11.70 3.36
CA TYR A 21 6.03 12.71 4.01
C TYR A 21 7.02 13.30 3.00
N GLN A 22 7.51 14.50 3.27
CA GLN A 22 8.41 15.23 2.38
C GLN A 22 9.78 14.57 2.27
N ASN A 23 10.26 13.93 3.35
CA ASN A 23 11.60 13.34 3.43
C ASN A 23 11.68 12.27 4.52
N ARG A 24 12.82 11.58 4.59
CA ARG A 24 13.12 10.52 5.57
C ARG A 24 13.02 11.00 7.03
N GLU A 25 13.48 12.22 7.33
CA GLU A 25 13.44 12.73 8.70
C GLU A 25 11.99 12.83 9.20
N ASN A 26 11.08 13.34 8.37
CA ASN A 26 9.67 13.46 8.73
C ASN A 26 8.96 12.09 8.76
N GLN A 27 9.30 11.17 7.85
CA GLN A 27 8.80 9.78 7.91
C GLN A 27 9.19 9.10 9.24
N LEU A 28 10.43 9.26 9.70
CA LEU A 28 10.90 8.66 10.96
C LEU A 28 10.27 9.32 12.20
N LYS A 29 10.08 10.65 12.19
CA LYS A 29 9.31 11.34 13.24
C LYS A 29 7.88 10.81 13.32
N ALA A 30 7.23 10.61 12.17
CA ALA A 30 5.89 10.04 12.13
C ALA A 30 5.86 8.59 12.61
N ARG A 31 6.84 7.76 12.24
CA ARG A 31 7.00 6.41 12.81
C ARG A 31 7.01 6.46 14.34
N ASP A 32 7.84 7.32 14.92
CA ASP A 32 7.98 7.44 16.38
C ASP A 32 6.69 7.91 17.03
N GLU A 33 5.97 8.86 16.41
CA GLU A 33 4.66 9.32 16.87
C GLU A 33 3.62 8.19 16.85
N PHE A 34 3.45 7.50 15.71
CA PHE A 34 2.53 6.38 15.57
C PHE A 34 2.87 5.26 16.55
N SER A 35 4.16 4.93 16.71
CA SER A 35 4.63 3.98 17.72
C SER A 35 4.25 4.39 19.14
N SER A 36 4.45 5.66 19.51
CA SER A 36 4.16 6.14 20.86
C SER A 36 2.67 6.18 21.20
N VAL A 37 1.82 6.58 20.24
CA VAL A 37 0.38 6.78 20.45
C VAL A 37 -0.41 5.48 20.25
N LEU A 38 -0.09 4.73 19.20
CA LEU A 38 -0.83 3.54 18.78
C LEU A 38 -0.18 2.23 19.23
N LYS A 39 1.03 2.30 19.82
CA LYS A 39 1.81 1.14 20.29
C LYS A 39 2.20 0.17 19.16
N ILE A 40 2.56 0.72 18.02
CA ILE A 40 3.07 -0.04 16.87
C ILE A 40 4.58 -0.23 17.04
N ASP A 41 5.04 -1.47 17.08
CA ASP A 41 6.46 -1.82 17.30
C ASP A 41 7.05 -2.76 16.23
N ASP A 42 6.24 -3.18 15.25
CA ASP A 42 6.59 -4.18 14.23
C ASP A 42 6.88 -3.56 12.84
N TRP A 43 7.46 -2.35 12.81
CA TRP A 43 7.79 -1.67 11.57
C TRP A 43 8.84 -2.43 10.74
N GLN A 44 8.53 -2.66 9.47
CA GLN A 44 9.44 -3.23 8.48
C GLN A 44 9.89 -2.15 7.47
N GLU A 45 11.20 -2.01 7.29
CA GLU A 45 11.77 -1.16 6.23
C GLU A 45 11.80 -1.96 4.92
N VAL A 46 10.91 -1.61 3.99
CA VAL A 46 10.85 -2.20 2.65
C VAL A 46 11.89 -1.56 1.72
N GLY A 47 12.25 -0.30 2.00
CA GLY A 47 13.25 0.44 1.24
C GLY A 47 12.66 1.14 0.01
N GLU A 48 13.49 1.44 -0.98
CA GLU A 48 13.08 2.11 -2.20
C GLU A 48 12.33 1.17 -3.15
N VAL A 49 11.21 1.64 -3.69
CA VAL A 49 10.35 0.89 -4.61
C VAL A 49 10.34 1.53 -6.00
N PRO A 50 10.03 0.79 -7.08
CA PRO A 50 10.09 1.28 -8.46
C PRO A 50 9.24 2.53 -8.76
N GLU A 51 8.25 2.81 -7.91
CA GLU A 51 7.37 3.98 -7.94
C GLU A 51 8.05 5.25 -7.40
N GLY A 52 9.31 5.15 -6.97
CA GLY A 52 10.10 6.29 -6.51
C GLY A 52 9.78 6.74 -5.09
N LEU A 53 9.33 5.80 -4.26
CA LEU A 53 9.05 6.00 -2.83
C LEU A 53 10.01 5.14 -2.01
N SER A 54 10.38 5.60 -0.82
CA SER A 54 10.91 4.74 0.23
C SER A 54 9.80 4.37 1.19
N VAL A 55 9.66 3.09 1.51
CA VAL A 55 8.53 2.51 2.23
C VAL A 55 8.95 1.95 3.59
N LEU A 56 8.19 2.31 4.62
CA LEU A 56 8.24 1.78 5.97
C LEU A 56 6.82 1.38 6.37
N ILE A 57 6.60 0.13 6.80
CA ILE A 57 5.24 -0.40 6.97
C ILE A 57 5.11 -1.28 8.22
N SER A 58 3.99 -1.15 8.93
CA SER A 58 3.51 -2.16 9.86
C SER A 58 2.34 -2.89 9.20
N TRP A 59 2.58 -4.13 8.78
CA TRP A 59 1.56 -4.94 8.13
C TRP A 59 0.43 -5.31 9.08
N SER A 60 0.75 -5.61 10.35
CA SER A 60 -0.27 -6.00 11.34
C SER A 60 -1.22 -4.84 11.66
N SER A 61 -0.72 -3.60 11.62
CA SER A 61 -1.52 -2.40 11.88
C SER A 61 -2.15 -1.82 10.62
N GLY A 62 -1.73 -2.25 9.42
CA GLY A 62 -2.19 -1.73 8.14
C GLY A 62 -1.78 -0.26 7.92
N ILE A 63 -0.56 0.12 8.33
CA ILE A 63 -0.05 1.49 8.22
C ILE A 63 1.27 1.51 7.46
N GLU A 64 1.27 2.23 6.34
CA GLU A 64 2.42 2.47 5.49
C GLU A 64 2.81 3.95 5.54
N LEU A 65 4.09 4.21 5.80
CA LEU A 65 4.70 5.53 5.80
C LEU A 65 5.67 5.60 4.63
N VAL A 66 5.53 6.62 3.78
CA VAL A 66 6.37 6.77 2.59
C VAL A 66 6.95 8.17 2.46
N PHE A 67 8.07 8.29 1.76
CA PHE A 67 8.53 9.58 1.23
C PHE A 67 9.10 9.43 -0.19
N PRO A 68 8.99 10.45 -1.05
CA PRO A 68 9.60 10.43 -2.39
C PRO A 68 11.14 10.37 -2.33
N VAL A 69 11.74 9.45 -3.07
CA VAL A 69 13.20 9.38 -3.28
C VAL A 69 13.62 9.89 -4.66
N ILE A 70 12.65 10.17 -5.53
CA ILE A 70 12.85 10.82 -6.83
C ILE A 70 11.98 12.06 -6.94
N ASP A 71 12.38 13.00 -7.80
CA ASP A 71 11.55 14.14 -8.17
C ASP A 71 10.40 13.67 -9.07
N ASN A 72 9.24 13.44 -8.46
CA ASN A 72 8.02 13.08 -9.16
C ASN A 72 6.97 14.19 -8.96
N PRO A 73 6.55 14.88 -10.04
CA PRO A 73 5.59 15.98 -9.96
C PRO A 73 4.25 15.60 -9.32
N ALA A 74 3.85 14.33 -9.38
CA ALA A 74 2.60 13.88 -8.76
C ALA A 74 2.67 13.87 -7.24
N TYR A 75 3.81 13.48 -6.66
CA TYR A 75 4.02 13.50 -5.21
C TYR A 75 4.16 14.94 -4.72
N GLN A 76 4.97 15.76 -5.40
CA GLN A 76 5.14 17.16 -5.02
C GLN A 76 3.81 17.92 -5.09
N LYS A 77 3.02 17.71 -6.15
CA LYS A 77 1.68 18.31 -6.26
C LYS A 77 0.73 17.91 -5.13
N HIS A 78 0.83 16.68 -4.62
CA HIS A 78 0.03 16.26 -3.48
C HIS A 78 0.49 16.98 -2.21
N LEU A 79 1.79 16.94 -1.92
CA LEU A 79 2.40 17.58 -0.74
C LEU A 79 2.14 19.09 -0.72
N ASP A 80 2.25 19.77 -1.86
CA ASP A 80 1.96 21.21 -1.98
C ASP A 80 0.48 21.53 -1.68
N LYS A 81 -0.43 20.64 -2.08
CA LYS A 81 -1.87 20.87 -1.97
C LYS A 81 -2.43 20.49 -0.60
N PHE A 82 -1.94 19.40 -0.02
CA PHE A 82 -2.54 18.77 1.16
C PHE A 82 -1.60 18.72 2.37
N GLY A 83 -0.31 19.01 2.19
CA GLY A 83 0.71 18.79 3.20
C GLY A 83 1.09 17.32 3.33
N GLU A 84 1.86 17.02 4.38
CA GLU A 84 2.18 15.66 4.79
C GLU A 84 0.98 15.00 5.49
N GLY A 85 0.86 13.68 5.38
CA GLY A 85 -0.19 12.92 6.04
C GLY A 85 -0.87 11.92 5.10
N PHE A 86 -2.18 11.73 5.28
CA PHE A 86 -2.92 10.68 4.58
C PHE A 86 -2.88 10.87 3.05
N TYR A 87 -2.35 9.86 2.36
CA TYR A 87 -2.17 9.87 0.92
C TYR A 87 -3.24 9.04 0.20
N GLY A 88 -3.56 7.87 0.74
CA GLY A 88 -4.49 6.93 0.12
C GLY A 88 -4.62 5.62 0.89
N MET A 89 -5.28 4.66 0.26
CA MET A 89 -5.48 3.34 0.83
C MET A 89 -5.42 2.25 -0.24
N VAL A 90 -5.05 1.05 0.21
CA VAL A 90 -5.11 -0.18 -0.57
C VAL A 90 -6.30 -0.99 -0.11
N PHE A 91 -7.18 -1.35 -1.04
CA PHE A 91 -8.36 -2.16 -0.80
C PHE A 91 -8.09 -3.61 -1.24
N GLY A 92 -8.26 -4.55 -0.31
CA GLY A 92 -7.97 -5.97 -0.55
C GLY A 92 -8.97 -6.61 -1.50
N VAL A 93 -8.47 -7.27 -2.53
CA VAL A 93 -9.26 -8.01 -3.52
C VAL A 93 -8.80 -9.47 -3.61
N GLU A 94 -9.73 -10.35 -3.98
CA GLU A 94 -9.43 -11.77 -4.14
C GLU A 94 -8.55 -12.05 -5.36
N ASP A 95 -8.81 -11.38 -6.48
CA ASP A 95 -8.03 -11.53 -7.70
C ASP A 95 -7.85 -10.16 -8.35
N LEU A 96 -6.60 -9.72 -8.49
CA LEU A 96 -6.31 -8.39 -9.02
C LEU A 96 -6.73 -8.27 -10.48
N ALA A 97 -6.48 -9.31 -11.29
CA ALA A 97 -6.76 -9.30 -12.72
C ALA A 97 -8.25 -9.12 -13.00
N SER A 98 -9.11 -9.95 -12.39
CA SER A 98 -10.56 -9.87 -12.50
C SER A 98 -11.11 -8.52 -12.01
N SER A 99 -10.49 -7.96 -10.96
CA SER A 99 -10.89 -6.65 -10.43
C SER A 99 -10.51 -5.50 -11.38
N VAL A 100 -9.34 -5.56 -12.00
CA VAL A 100 -8.90 -4.61 -13.03
C VAL A 100 -9.83 -4.66 -14.25
N GLU A 101 -10.14 -5.86 -14.75
CA GLU A 101 -11.10 -6.05 -15.85
C GLU A 101 -12.48 -5.50 -15.52
N HIS A 102 -12.97 -5.75 -14.30
CA HIS A 102 -14.25 -5.20 -13.84
C HIS A 102 -14.24 -3.68 -13.85
N ILE A 103 -13.20 -3.03 -13.30
CA ILE A 103 -13.09 -1.57 -13.28
C ILE A 103 -13.02 -1.01 -14.70
N GLU A 104 -12.24 -1.61 -15.58
CA GLU A 104 -12.16 -1.18 -16.98
C GLU A 104 -13.54 -1.25 -17.65
N LYS A 105 -14.28 -2.33 -17.43
CA LYS A 105 -15.62 -2.51 -17.98
C LYS A 105 -16.63 -1.47 -17.48
N VAL A 106 -16.58 -1.08 -16.21
CA VAL A 106 -17.56 -0.14 -15.64
C VAL A 106 -17.15 1.33 -15.80
N THR A 107 -15.86 1.63 -15.92
CA THR A 107 -15.35 3.03 -16.01
C THR A 107 -14.80 3.42 -17.38
N GLY A 108 -14.52 2.44 -18.25
CA GLY A 108 -13.82 2.63 -19.52
C GLY A 108 -12.32 2.92 -19.37
N LYS A 109 -11.74 2.73 -18.16
CA LYS A 109 -10.33 3.00 -17.87
C LYS A 109 -9.73 1.85 -17.06
N ALA A 110 -8.68 1.23 -17.59
CA ALA A 110 -7.93 0.23 -16.86
C ALA A 110 -7.11 0.89 -15.72
N PRO A 111 -7.16 0.34 -14.49
CA PRO A 111 -6.20 0.66 -13.44
C PRO A 111 -4.74 0.48 -13.87
N PHE A 112 -3.84 1.29 -13.31
CA PHE A 112 -2.40 1.16 -13.55
C PHE A 112 -1.81 0.12 -12.60
N ILE A 113 -1.37 -1.02 -13.13
CA ILE A 113 -0.71 -2.08 -12.34
C ILE A 113 0.67 -1.61 -11.91
N LEU A 114 0.99 -1.72 -10.61
CA LEU A 114 2.31 -1.36 -10.09
C LEU A 114 3.39 -2.32 -10.61
N LYS A 115 4.64 -1.85 -10.59
CA LYS A 115 5.77 -2.65 -11.06
C LYS A 115 6.11 -3.76 -10.05
N GLU A 116 7.18 -4.49 -10.34
CA GLU A 116 7.65 -5.62 -9.53
C GLU A 116 7.77 -5.26 -8.04
N THR A 117 7.13 -6.09 -7.22
CA THR A 117 7.10 -5.93 -5.77
C THR A 117 8.50 -6.12 -5.17
N PRO A 118 8.94 -5.26 -4.23
CA PRO A 118 10.24 -5.39 -3.59
C PRO A 118 10.42 -6.71 -2.84
N LYS A 119 11.66 -7.23 -2.81
CA LYS A 119 12.00 -8.49 -2.10
C LYS A 119 11.52 -8.54 -0.64
N PRO A 120 11.65 -7.49 0.19
CA PRO A 120 11.18 -7.54 1.58
C PRO A 120 9.69 -7.81 1.72
N VAL A 121 8.87 -7.44 0.74
CA VAL A 121 7.43 -7.75 0.74
C VAL A 121 7.21 -9.25 0.55
N TYR A 122 8.01 -9.87 -0.31
CA TYR A 122 7.98 -11.32 -0.50
C TYR A 122 8.54 -12.12 0.68
N GLU A 123 9.12 -11.49 1.70
CA GLU A 123 9.42 -12.17 2.97
C GLU A 123 8.15 -12.39 3.79
N VAL A 124 7.10 -11.60 3.55
CA VAL A 124 5.82 -11.65 4.25
C VAL A 124 4.72 -12.33 3.42
N PHE A 125 4.72 -12.11 2.10
CA PHE A 125 3.66 -12.56 1.21
C PHE A 125 4.16 -13.46 0.09
N ASP A 126 3.38 -14.48 -0.26
CA ASP A 126 3.57 -15.26 -1.49
C ASP A 126 2.99 -14.53 -2.71
N VAL A 127 1.96 -13.72 -2.50
CA VAL A 127 1.37 -12.83 -3.52
C VAL A 127 1.23 -11.45 -2.90
N ALA A 128 1.76 -10.43 -3.58
CA ALA A 128 1.58 -9.03 -3.22
C ALA A 128 1.59 -8.21 -4.51
N LYS A 129 0.41 -8.07 -5.13
CA LYS A 129 0.24 -7.33 -6.38
C LYS A 129 -0.72 -6.18 -6.16
N GLU A 130 -0.46 -5.05 -6.80
CA GLU A 130 -1.29 -3.86 -6.62
C GLU A 130 -1.58 -3.13 -7.93
N ALA A 131 -2.70 -2.40 -7.97
CA ALA A 131 -3.06 -1.54 -9.09
C ALA A 131 -3.72 -0.24 -8.63
N VAL A 132 -3.32 0.88 -9.22
CA VAL A 132 -3.86 2.21 -8.94
C VAL A 132 -5.17 2.40 -9.69
N VAL A 133 -6.27 2.58 -8.96
CA VAL A 133 -7.60 2.87 -9.52
C VAL A 133 -7.73 4.36 -9.87
N GLY A 134 -7.21 5.23 -9.00
CA GLY A 134 -7.36 6.67 -9.11
C GLY A 134 -8.03 7.25 -7.87
N SER A 135 -8.91 8.23 -8.03
CA SER A 135 -9.64 8.83 -6.91
C SER A 135 -11.09 8.39 -6.86
N LEU A 136 -11.52 7.83 -5.73
CA LEU A 136 -12.90 7.49 -5.43
C LEU A 136 -13.33 8.27 -4.18
N GLY A 137 -14.39 9.06 -4.27
CA GLY A 137 -14.86 9.89 -3.14
C GLY A 137 -13.82 10.90 -2.63
N GLY A 138 -12.86 11.32 -3.47
CA GLY A 138 -11.75 12.20 -3.08
C GLY A 138 -10.56 11.50 -2.44
N VAL A 139 -10.62 10.18 -2.22
CA VAL A 139 -9.52 9.38 -1.67
C VAL A 139 -8.76 8.69 -2.81
N LYS A 140 -7.42 8.67 -2.75
CA LYS A 140 -6.62 7.86 -3.66
C LYS A 140 -6.78 6.38 -3.28
N VAL A 141 -7.20 5.55 -4.24
CA VAL A 141 -7.48 4.13 -4.02
C VAL A 141 -6.60 3.27 -4.92
N LEU A 142 -6.02 2.26 -4.30
CA LEU A 142 -5.35 1.14 -4.95
C LEU A 142 -6.12 -0.14 -4.65
N LEU A 143 -6.02 -1.13 -5.52
CA LEU A 143 -6.39 -2.51 -5.24
C LEU A 143 -5.14 -3.29 -4.86
N GLY A 144 -5.28 -4.25 -3.95
CA GLY A 144 -4.20 -5.16 -3.58
C GLY A 144 -4.67 -6.61 -3.47
N GLU A 145 -3.95 -7.51 -4.15
CA GLU A 145 -4.08 -8.96 -3.96
C GLU A 145 -2.93 -9.42 -3.07
N PHE A 146 -3.26 -9.86 -1.85
CA PHE A 146 -2.30 -10.31 -0.85
C PHE A 146 -2.58 -11.73 -0.39
N LEU A 147 -1.56 -12.59 -0.47
CA LEU A 147 -1.55 -13.94 0.11
C LEU A 147 -0.38 -13.99 1.09
N ARG A 148 -0.66 -13.97 2.38
CA ARG A 148 0.38 -14.06 3.41
C ARG A 148 1.01 -15.45 3.37
N LYS A 149 2.33 -15.51 3.58
CA LYS A 149 3.02 -16.78 3.79
C LYS A 149 2.47 -17.48 5.00
N ASP A 150 2.21 -18.78 4.88
CA ASP A 150 1.89 -19.60 6.05
C ASP A 150 3.05 -19.47 7.05
N ALA A 151 2.71 -19.16 8.31
CA ALA A 151 3.65 -19.30 9.39
C ALA A 151 4.02 -20.78 9.48
N SER A 152 5.14 -21.15 8.85
CA SER A 152 5.67 -22.50 8.95
C SER A 152 5.95 -22.74 10.43
N ASN A 153 5.25 -23.72 11.02
CA ASN A 153 5.49 -24.20 12.40
C ASN A 153 6.95 -24.59 12.62
#